data_AF-A0A1R3HJN9-F1
#
_entry.id   AF-A0A1R3HJN9-F1
#
_cell.length_a   1.000
_cell.length_b   1.000
_cell.length_c   1.000
_cell.angle_alpha   90.00
_cell.angle_beta   90.00
_cell.angle_gamma   90.00
#
_symmetry.space_group_name_H-M   'P 1'
#
loop_
_entity.id
_entity.type
_entity.pdbx_description
1 polymer ?
#
loop_
_entity_poly.entity_id
_entity_poly.type
_entity_poly.pdbx_seq_one_letter_code
_entity_poly.pdbx_strand_id
1 'polypeptide(L)'
;MVYLPFSQGDDSKGSFEEIIERILSRSRETKVGKYDESSDVVEQHRLQSLQKALVVQWLCFTPPSTIDGFEDVTAKLHSRALMHSNVLFREFALISMWRVPAMPIGAHELLSLLAEPLKRLSETHRDLEDYVSENLKEFQDWNEYYSCDATFRNWLKIELENAEVSPDELSAEETQRAIAAAKETLDLSLSLLLREENPWMIFMEEHVNESMEPLFLELHATAMLRLPSGESMCPDATVCAALMSALYSSVTEEVVLERQLKVNVSISSRDSYSIEVVLRCLAVEGDGIGSHILNDGGLLGAVVAAGFKGELARFQAGVTMEISRLDAWFSSNDGSLEGPATYIARGLCRRCCFPEIILRCMQVSVSLVESNNTPDSHDQLVELVSSSETGFIHLFSQQQLQEFLLFEREYSICKMELQEQQQLSS
;
A
#
# COMPACT_ATOMS: atom_id res chain seq x y z
N MET A 1 41.48 16.67 9.48
CA MET A 1 40.70 15.48 9.07
C MET A 1 40.05 15.81 7.74
N VAL A 2 40.08 14.88 6.78
CA VAL A 2 39.35 15.04 5.51
C VAL A 2 38.02 14.31 5.69
N TYR A 3 36.92 15.05 5.69
CA TYR A 3 35.58 14.48 5.72
C TYR A 3 35.13 14.11 4.30
N LEU A 4 34.32 13.06 4.18
CA LEU A 4 33.64 12.73 2.92
C LEU A 4 32.62 13.86 2.62
N PRO A 5 32.59 14.43 1.40
CA PRO A 5 31.57 15.41 1.07
C PRO A 5 30.18 14.77 1.08
N PHE A 6 29.15 15.57 1.42
CA PHE A 6 27.77 15.06 1.44
C PHE A 6 27.31 14.67 0.03
N SER A 7 27.37 15.62 -0.90
CA SER A 7 27.03 15.41 -2.31
C SER A 7 28.27 15.27 -3.19
N GLN A 8 28.08 14.69 -4.37
CA GLN A 8 29.13 14.51 -5.37
C GLN A 8 29.62 15.88 -5.86
N GLY A 9 30.94 16.05 -5.98
CA GLY A 9 31.55 17.30 -6.46
C GLY A 9 32.52 17.08 -7.62
N ASP A 10 33.47 16.17 -7.45
CA ASP A 10 34.44 15.77 -8.47
C ASP A 10 34.34 14.25 -8.62
N ASP A 11 34.14 13.74 -9.84
CA ASP A 11 33.83 12.33 -10.16
C ASP A 11 34.90 11.33 -9.66
N SER A 12 36.05 11.82 -9.22
CA SER A 12 37.15 11.05 -8.65
C SER A 12 37.00 10.70 -7.17
N LYS A 13 35.99 11.23 -6.45
CA LYS A 13 35.76 11.00 -5.01
C LYS A 13 34.30 10.62 -4.73
N GLY A 14 34.09 9.51 -4.04
CA GLY A 14 32.74 9.11 -3.60
C GLY A 14 32.15 10.08 -2.57
N SER A 15 30.82 10.14 -2.51
CA SER A 15 30.06 11.00 -1.59
C SER A 15 29.31 10.19 -0.52
N PHE A 16 28.88 10.86 0.54
CA PHE A 16 28.04 10.25 1.56
C PHE A 16 26.67 9.85 0.99
N GLU A 17 26.14 10.68 0.10
CA GLU A 17 24.89 10.44 -0.62
C GLU A 17 24.93 9.14 -1.43
N GLU A 18 26.02 8.85 -2.15
CA GLU A 18 26.18 7.56 -2.85
C GLU A 18 26.17 6.35 -1.90
N ILE A 19 26.77 6.50 -0.71
CA ILE A 19 26.81 5.43 0.29
C ILE A 19 25.40 5.19 0.84
N ILE A 20 24.67 6.26 1.16
CA ILE A 20 23.30 6.17 1.65
C ILE A 20 22.39 5.54 0.60
N GLU A 21 22.44 5.98 -0.66
CA GLU A 21 21.63 5.38 -1.73
C GLU A 21 21.88 3.87 -1.88
N ARG A 22 23.14 3.42 -1.77
CA ARG A 22 23.45 1.99 -1.77
C ARG A 22 22.90 1.26 -0.55
N ILE A 23 22.92 1.87 0.63
CA ILE A 23 22.37 1.29 1.86
C ILE A 23 20.85 1.17 1.75
N LEU A 24 20.16 2.21 1.29
CA LEU A 24 18.70 2.24 1.13
C LEU A 24 18.22 1.32 0.02
N SER A 25 18.97 1.20 -1.07
CA SER A 25 18.66 0.22 -2.12
C SER A 25 18.78 -1.22 -1.58
N ARG A 26 19.83 -1.50 -0.79
CA ARG A 26 20.08 -2.82 -0.20
C ARG A 26 19.13 -3.16 0.95
N SER A 27 18.66 -2.17 1.72
CA SER A 27 17.76 -2.41 2.85
C SER A 27 16.45 -3.04 2.41
N ARG A 28 16.01 -2.73 1.18
CA ARG A 28 14.77 -3.22 0.59
C ARG A 28 14.87 -4.62 -0.01
N GLU A 29 16.09 -5.16 -0.16
CA GLU A 29 16.29 -6.49 -0.71
C GLU A 29 15.75 -7.57 0.25
N THR A 30 15.00 -8.52 -0.31
CA THR A 30 14.52 -9.69 0.44
C THR A 30 15.71 -10.52 0.90
N LYS A 31 15.78 -10.79 2.20
CA LYS A 31 16.84 -11.63 2.78
C LYS A 31 16.48 -13.10 2.56
N VAL A 32 17.49 -13.91 2.30
CA VAL A 32 17.33 -15.37 2.18
C VAL A 32 16.72 -15.91 3.48
N GLY A 33 15.46 -16.31 3.43
CA GLY A 33 14.83 -17.02 4.52
C GLY A 33 15.44 -18.41 4.68
N LYS A 34 15.68 -18.85 5.91
CA LYS A 34 15.73 -20.28 6.20
C LYS A 34 14.30 -20.75 6.29
N TYR A 35 13.73 -21.14 5.15
CA TYR A 35 12.40 -21.75 5.08
C TYR A 35 12.51 -23.20 5.58
N ASP A 36 12.71 -23.37 6.90
CA ASP A 36 12.53 -24.68 7.52
C ASP A 36 11.03 -25.01 7.46
N GLU A 37 10.66 -26.29 7.32
CA GLU A 37 9.25 -26.73 7.21
C GLU A 37 8.35 -26.28 8.39
N SER A 38 8.94 -25.75 9.46
CA SER A 38 8.27 -25.22 10.65
C SER A 38 8.21 -23.69 10.75
N SER A 39 8.83 -22.94 9.82
CA SER A 39 8.88 -21.48 9.93
C SER A 39 7.65 -20.83 9.30
N ASP A 40 6.89 -20.06 10.09
CA ASP A 40 5.80 -19.24 9.59
C ASP A 40 6.34 -18.12 8.69
N VAL A 41 6.12 -18.27 7.39
CA VAL A 41 6.56 -17.33 6.36
C VAL A 41 5.95 -15.94 6.59
N VAL A 42 4.74 -15.85 7.16
CA VAL A 42 4.08 -14.57 7.48
C VAL A 42 4.87 -13.82 8.53
N GLU A 43 5.29 -14.50 9.60
CA GLU A 43 6.08 -13.90 10.66
C GLU A 43 7.47 -13.49 10.15
N GLN A 44 8.06 -14.24 9.22
CA GLN A 44 9.30 -13.82 8.57
C GLN A 44 9.12 -12.50 7.79
N HIS A 45 8.02 -12.33 7.05
CA HIS A 45 7.73 -11.08 6.33
C HIS A 45 7.49 -9.92 7.28
N ARG A 46 6.80 -10.15 8.40
CA ARG A 46 6.63 -9.15 9.47
C ARG A 46 7.99 -8.71 10.01
N LEU A 47 8.88 -9.65 10.35
CA LEU A 47 10.22 -9.34 10.82
C LEU A 47 11.08 -8.64 9.76
N GLN A 48 10.95 -9.00 8.48
CA GLN A 48 11.63 -8.32 7.38
C GLN A 48 11.14 -6.87 7.22
N SER A 49 9.83 -6.61 7.35
CA SER A 49 9.28 -5.25 7.32
C SER A 49 9.86 -4.39 8.46
N LEU A 50 9.99 -4.95 9.66
CA LEU A 50 10.63 -4.27 10.79
C LEU A 50 12.11 -3.96 10.49
N GLN A 51 12.85 -4.92 9.92
CA GLN A 51 14.25 -4.69 9.55
C GLN A 51 14.42 -3.61 8.49
N LYS A 52 13.51 -3.55 7.50
CA LYS A 52 13.46 -2.49 6.49
C LYS A 52 13.24 -1.13 7.15
N ALA A 53 12.27 -1.03 8.07
CA ALA A 53 11.98 0.20 8.81
C ALA A 53 13.17 0.70 9.65
N LEU A 54 13.87 -0.20 10.36
CA LEU A 54 15.01 0.17 11.21
C LEU A 54 16.19 0.79 10.45
N VAL A 55 16.31 0.58 9.13
CA VAL A 55 17.36 1.25 8.35
C VAL A 55 17.15 2.76 8.32
N VAL A 56 15.91 3.24 8.39
CA VAL A 56 15.59 4.68 8.39
C VAL A 56 16.16 5.39 9.61
N GLN A 57 16.34 4.68 10.73
CA GLN A 57 16.98 5.24 11.94
C GLN A 57 18.36 5.82 11.64
N TRP A 58 19.12 5.25 10.69
CA TRP A 58 20.43 5.75 10.28
C TRP A 58 20.38 7.08 9.54
N LEU A 59 19.21 7.52 9.09
CA LEU A 59 18.99 8.82 8.45
C LEU A 59 18.40 9.86 9.41
N CYS A 60 17.83 9.41 10.53
CA CYS A 60 17.19 10.27 11.52
C CYS A 60 18.14 10.80 12.60
N PHE A 61 19.45 10.53 12.53
CA PHE A 61 20.40 11.07 13.50
C PHE A 61 20.65 12.55 13.26
N THR A 62 20.89 13.31 14.32
CA THR A 62 21.30 14.72 14.24
C THR A 62 22.82 14.77 14.09
N PRO A 63 23.37 15.28 12.97
CA PRO A 63 24.81 15.45 12.83
C PRO A 63 25.39 16.38 13.91
N PRO A 64 26.69 16.31 14.23
CA PRO A 64 27.32 17.31 15.09
C PRO A 64 27.17 18.72 14.50
N SER A 65 26.77 19.69 15.32
CA SER A 65 26.63 21.10 14.90
C SER A 65 27.94 21.78 14.48
N THR A 66 29.06 21.10 14.68
CA THR A 66 30.40 21.53 14.28
C THR A 66 30.74 21.21 12.82
N ILE A 67 29.84 20.53 12.09
CA ILE A 67 30.01 20.25 10.65
C ILE A 67 29.60 21.50 9.86
N ASP A 68 30.44 21.89 8.90
CA ASP A 68 30.10 22.98 7.96
C ASP A 68 28.85 22.61 7.15
N GLY A 69 27.86 23.50 7.10
CA GLY A 69 26.58 23.23 6.44
C GLY A 69 25.67 22.27 7.22
N PHE A 70 25.82 22.19 8.54
CA PHE A 70 25.01 21.34 9.43
C PHE A 70 23.50 21.36 9.13
N GLU A 71 22.90 22.53 8.93
CA GLU A 71 21.46 22.66 8.65
C GLU A 71 21.08 22.00 7.31
N ASP A 72 21.84 22.27 6.25
CA ASP A 72 21.65 21.68 4.91
C ASP A 72 21.84 20.16 4.92
N VAL A 73 22.89 19.66 5.59
CA VAL A 73 23.13 18.22 5.75
C VAL A 73 21.98 17.55 6.50
N THR A 74 21.47 18.18 7.55
CA THR A 74 20.33 17.67 8.33
C THR A 74 19.06 17.64 7.50
N ALA A 75 18.79 18.70 6.73
CA ALA A 75 17.63 18.78 5.84
C ALA A 75 17.67 17.66 4.78
N LYS A 76 18.82 17.44 4.15
CA LYS A 76 19.01 16.38 3.14
C LYS A 76 18.83 14.98 3.74
N LEU A 77 19.34 14.73 4.95
CA LEU A 77 19.13 13.47 5.66
C LEU A 77 17.65 13.21 5.95
N HIS A 78 16.94 14.20 6.49
CA HIS A 78 15.51 14.08 6.76
C HIS A 78 14.67 13.91 5.49
N SER A 79 15.02 14.62 4.40
CA SER A 79 14.37 14.45 3.09
C SER A 79 14.55 13.04 2.54
N ARG A 80 15.78 12.48 2.60
CA ARG A 80 16.05 11.10 2.20
C ARG A 80 15.31 10.09 3.09
N ALA A 81 15.25 10.33 4.40
CA ALA A 81 14.48 9.51 5.33
C ALA A 81 12.99 9.48 4.93
N LEU A 82 12.40 10.64 4.69
CA LEU A 82 11.01 10.80 4.27
C LEU A 82 10.71 10.06 2.96
N MET A 83 11.50 10.30 1.91
CA MET A 83 11.33 9.63 0.60
C MET A 83 11.41 8.11 0.70
N HIS A 84 12.44 7.61 1.37
CA HIS A 84 12.62 6.18 1.53
C HIS A 84 11.47 5.57 2.35
N SER A 85 10.97 6.31 3.33
CA SER A 85 9.84 5.88 4.15
C SER A 85 8.56 5.75 3.34
N ASN A 86 8.27 6.70 2.44
CA ASN A 86 7.12 6.60 1.52
C ASN A 86 7.21 5.37 0.61
N VAL A 87 8.43 5.02 0.14
CA VAL A 87 8.66 3.77 -0.59
C VAL A 87 8.31 2.55 0.27
N LEU A 88 8.79 2.52 1.52
CA LEU A 88 8.52 1.42 2.43
C LEU A 88 7.04 1.34 2.83
N PHE A 89 6.35 2.46 3.05
CA PHE A 89 4.92 2.46 3.35
C PHE A 89 4.08 1.86 2.23
N ARG A 90 4.42 2.16 0.97
CA ARG A 90 3.81 1.51 -0.21
C ARG A 90 4.00 0.00 -0.19
N GLU A 91 5.23 -0.48 0.06
CA GLU A 91 5.53 -1.91 0.16
C GLU A 91 4.80 -2.57 1.33
N PHE A 92 4.84 -1.97 2.52
CA PHE A 92 4.21 -2.53 3.72
C PHE A 92 2.69 -2.61 3.58
N ALA A 93 2.07 -1.61 2.95
CA ALA A 93 0.64 -1.61 2.70
C ALA A 93 0.24 -2.79 1.80
N LEU A 94 1.04 -3.12 0.79
CA LEU A 94 0.85 -4.27 -0.09
C LEU A 94 1.26 -5.61 0.53
N ILE A 95 1.69 -5.64 1.80
CA ILE A 95 1.87 -6.88 2.58
C ILE A 95 0.74 -7.03 3.61
N SER A 96 0.20 -5.91 4.11
CA SER A 96 -0.68 -5.88 5.27
C SER A 96 -2.18 -5.86 4.93
N MET A 97 -2.61 -6.24 3.73
CA MET A 97 -4.03 -6.11 3.36
C MET A 97 -4.94 -7.16 4.01
N TRP A 98 -4.37 -8.19 4.62
CA TRP A 98 -5.11 -9.20 5.37
C TRP A 98 -5.91 -8.60 6.53
N ARG A 99 -7.22 -8.91 6.59
CA ARG A 99 -8.12 -8.59 7.71
C ARG A 99 -7.85 -9.51 8.89
N VAL A 100 -6.68 -9.34 9.52
CA VAL A 100 -6.24 -10.08 10.69
C VAL A 100 -5.85 -9.13 11.82
N PRO A 101 -5.98 -9.52 13.11
CA PRO A 101 -5.64 -8.63 14.24
C PRO A 101 -4.18 -8.19 14.31
N ALA A 102 -3.26 -8.93 13.67
CA ALA A 102 -1.83 -8.71 13.80
C ALA A 102 -1.39 -7.39 13.12
N MET A 103 -0.85 -6.45 13.90
CA MET A 103 -0.43 -5.11 13.44
C MET A 103 0.77 -5.15 12.47
N PRO A 104 0.83 -4.31 11.42
CA PRO A 104 2.00 -4.23 10.53
C PRO A 104 3.17 -3.51 11.23
N ILE A 105 3.99 -4.27 11.97
CA ILE A 105 5.03 -3.72 12.85
C ILE A 105 6.03 -2.80 12.14
N GLY A 106 6.39 -3.08 10.89
CA GLY A 106 7.30 -2.22 10.11
C GLY A 106 6.75 -0.81 9.89
N ALA A 107 5.46 -0.67 9.59
CA ALA A 107 4.84 0.63 9.36
C ALA A 107 4.78 1.47 10.66
N HIS A 108 4.40 0.86 11.78
CA HIS A 108 4.32 1.57 13.06
C HIS A 108 5.69 1.97 13.61
N GLU A 109 6.70 1.12 13.45
CA GLU A 109 8.08 1.47 13.80
C GLU A 109 8.54 2.66 12.94
N LEU A 110 8.26 2.64 11.63
CA LEU A 110 8.66 3.69 10.71
C LEU A 110 7.99 5.04 11.03
N LEU A 111 6.69 5.04 11.33
CA LEU A 111 5.98 6.25 11.79
C LEU A 111 6.62 6.81 13.07
N SER A 112 6.97 5.93 14.01
CA SER A 112 7.60 6.33 15.29
C SER A 112 8.99 6.93 15.08
N LEU A 113 9.80 6.35 14.20
CA LEU A 113 11.15 6.84 13.87
C LEU A 113 11.14 8.23 13.21
N LEU A 114 10.06 8.57 12.49
CA LEU A 114 9.94 9.81 11.72
C LEU A 114 9.26 10.96 12.47
N ALA A 115 8.58 10.67 13.59
CA ALA A 115 7.80 11.67 14.32
C ALA A 115 8.60 12.94 14.68
N GLU A 116 9.79 12.78 15.25
CA GLU A 116 10.66 13.91 15.64
C GLU A 116 11.42 14.53 14.44
N PRO A 117 12.04 13.75 13.53
CA PRO A 117 12.68 14.28 12.32
C PRO A 117 11.76 15.15 11.45
N LEU A 118 10.52 14.71 11.22
CA LEU A 118 9.58 15.44 10.37
C LEU A 118 9.04 16.71 11.05
N LYS A 119 8.84 16.67 12.36
CA LYS A 119 8.54 17.88 13.14
C LYS A 119 9.61 18.94 12.91
N ARG A 120 10.89 18.57 13.05
CA ARG A 120 12.01 19.50 12.79
C ARG A 120 12.09 19.97 11.34
N LEU A 121 11.84 19.08 10.38
CA LEU A 121 11.84 19.42 8.96
C LEU A 121 10.81 20.51 8.67
N SER A 122 9.59 20.37 9.20
CA SER A 122 8.49 21.34 9.05
C SER A 122 8.74 22.67 9.78
N GLU A 123 9.42 22.66 10.92
CA GLU A 123 9.73 23.86 11.70
C GLU A 123 10.89 24.67 11.09
N THR A 124 11.86 23.99 10.48
CA THR A 124 13.12 24.61 10.02
C THR A 124 13.02 25.15 8.59
N HIS A 125 12.19 24.54 7.73
CA HIS A 125 12.10 24.90 6.31
C HIS A 125 10.68 25.34 5.98
N ARG A 126 10.43 26.65 6.03
CA ARG A 126 9.12 27.22 5.63
C ARG A 126 8.91 27.25 4.11
N ASP A 127 9.99 27.25 3.34
CA ASP A 127 10.00 27.17 1.88
C ASP A 127 10.64 25.83 1.46
N LEU A 128 9.90 24.74 1.64
CA LEU A 128 10.32 23.42 1.18
C LEU A 128 10.26 23.36 -0.35
N GLU A 129 11.26 22.73 -0.96
CA GLU A 129 11.20 22.41 -2.39
C GLU A 129 9.93 21.58 -2.69
N ASP A 130 9.29 21.82 -3.83
CA ASP A 130 7.98 21.25 -4.16
C ASP A 130 7.94 19.72 -3.99
N TYR A 131 9.02 19.03 -4.38
CA TYR A 131 9.12 17.57 -4.21
C TYR A 131 9.10 17.13 -2.73
N VAL A 132 9.66 17.91 -1.80
CA VAL A 132 9.67 17.56 -0.36
C VAL A 132 8.26 17.72 0.21
N SER A 133 7.57 18.78 -0.21
CA SER A 133 6.19 19.05 0.19
C SER A 133 5.24 17.92 -0.27
N GLU A 134 5.41 17.43 -1.50
CA GLU A 134 4.65 16.26 -1.99
C GLU A 134 4.95 14.98 -1.22
N ASN A 135 6.21 14.73 -0.88
CA ASN A 135 6.58 13.58 -0.06
C ASN A 135 6.03 13.69 1.36
N LEU A 136 5.96 14.90 1.93
CA LEU A 136 5.37 15.12 3.25
C LEU A 136 3.86 14.88 3.22
N LYS A 137 3.18 15.30 2.14
CA LYS A 137 1.76 15.00 1.92
C LYS A 137 1.51 13.50 1.84
N GLU A 138 2.29 12.78 1.02
CA GLU A 138 2.18 11.31 0.96
C GLU A 138 2.44 10.65 2.33
N PHE A 139 3.39 11.15 3.11
CA PHE A 139 3.62 10.64 4.47
C PHE A 139 2.39 10.85 5.39
N GLN A 140 1.76 12.02 5.32
CA GLN A 140 0.55 12.30 6.10
C GLN A 140 -0.60 11.36 5.72
N ASP A 141 -0.80 11.16 4.42
CA ASP A 141 -1.75 10.18 3.88
C ASP A 141 -1.46 8.77 4.45
N TRP A 142 -0.19 8.35 4.49
CA TRP A 142 0.20 7.06 5.07
C TRP A 142 -0.06 6.97 6.57
N ASN A 143 0.27 8.02 7.32
CA ASN A 143 0.04 8.07 8.77
C ASN A 143 -1.44 7.86 9.11
N GLU A 144 -2.34 8.45 8.34
CA GLU A 144 -3.78 8.32 8.56
C GLU A 144 -4.31 6.96 8.10
N TYR A 145 -3.81 6.46 6.96
CA TYR A 145 -4.12 5.10 6.51
C TYR A 145 -3.78 4.06 7.58
N TYR A 146 -2.56 4.11 8.13
CA TYR A 146 -2.14 3.16 9.18
C TYR A 146 -2.85 3.40 10.52
N SER A 147 -3.39 4.60 10.75
CA SER A 147 -4.28 4.85 11.89
C SER A 147 -5.64 4.17 11.69
N CYS A 148 -6.20 4.22 10.48
CA CYS A 148 -7.43 3.48 10.12
C CYS A 148 -7.20 1.96 10.20
N ASP A 149 -6.07 1.47 9.68
CA ASP A 149 -5.70 0.04 9.77
C ASP A 149 -5.56 -0.41 11.22
N ALA A 150 -4.93 0.40 12.09
CA ALA A 150 -4.75 0.08 13.50
C ALA A 150 -6.07 -0.02 14.27
N THR A 151 -6.98 0.93 14.07
CA THR A 151 -8.30 0.92 14.74
C THR A 151 -9.12 -0.27 14.29
N PHE A 152 -9.14 -0.58 12.99
CA PHE A 152 -9.81 -1.77 12.45
C PHE A 152 -9.26 -3.06 13.07
N ARG A 153 -7.93 -3.23 13.12
CA ARG A 153 -7.32 -4.44 13.69
C ARG A 153 -7.58 -4.57 15.19
N ASN A 154 -7.61 -3.45 15.91
CA ASN A 154 -7.97 -3.42 17.32
C ASN A 154 -9.43 -3.85 17.53
N TRP A 155 -10.37 -3.32 16.74
CA TRP A 155 -11.76 -3.77 16.74
C TRP A 155 -11.86 -5.27 16.42
N LEU A 156 -11.24 -5.73 15.33
CA LEU A 156 -11.28 -7.13 14.93
C LEU A 156 -10.71 -8.06 16.01
N LYS A 157 -9.66 -7.64 16.72
CA LYS A 157 -9.12 -8.38 17.85
C LYS A 157 -10.18 -8.57 18.94
N ILE A 158 -10.87 -7.49 19.31
CA ILE A 158 -11.91 -7.50 20.34
C ILE A 158 -13.09 -8.40 19.90
N GLU A 159 -13.53 -8.29 18.64
CA GLU A 159 -14.60 -9.15 18.11
C GLU A 159 -14.25 -10.64 18.18
N LEU A 160 -13.03 -11.01 17.78
CA LEU A 160 -12.59 -12.40 17.84
C LEU A 160 -12.47 -12.90 19.28
N GLU A 161 -11.94 -12.09 20.20
CA GLU A 161 -11.90 -12.43 21.64
C GLU A 161 -13.32 -12.62 22.21
N ASN A 162 -14.28 -11.77 21.83
CA ASN A 162 -15.67 -11.89 22.25
C ASN A 162 -16.35 -13.13 21.67
N ALA A 163 -16.03 -13.50 20.42
CA ALA A 163 -16.61 -14.68 19.76
C ALA A 163 -16.16 -16.02 20.37
N GLU A 164 -15.05 -16.04 21.12
CA GLU A 164 -14.61 -17.21 21.89
C GLU A 164 -15.40 -17.42 23.18
N VAL A 165 -16.15 -16.40 23.64
CA VAL A 165 -16.98 -16.43 24.84
C VAL A 165 -18.42 -16.73 24.46
N SER A 166 -19.13 -17.53 25.28
CA SER A 166 -20.54 -17.81 25.01
C SER A 166 -21.39 -16.52 25.15
N PRO A 167 -22.44 -16.32 24.33
CA PRO A 167 -23.25 -15.09 24.41
C PRO A 167 -23.86 -14.82 25.79
N ASP A 168 -24.14 -15.88 26.56
CA ASP A 168 -24.69 -15.80 27.93
C ASP A 168 -23.64 -15.37 28.98
N GLU A 169 -22.36 -15.51 28.67
CA GLU A 169 -21.23 -15.18 29.54
C GLU A 169 -20.56 -13.86 29.16
N LEU A 170 -20.88 -13.30 27.98
CA LEU A 170 -20.34 -12.03 27.51
C LEU A 170 -20.86 -10.87 28.37
N SER A 171 -19.94 -10.12 28.97
CA SER A 171 -20.30 -9.00 29.83
C SER A 171 -20.73 -7.78 29.01
N ALA A 172 -21.58 -6.93 29.62
CA ALA A 172 -21.96 -5.66 29.02
C ALA A 172 -20.75 -4.74 28.74
N GLU A 173 -19.67 -4.87 29.53
CA GLU A 173 -18.42 -4.11 29.32
C GLU A 173 -17.68 -4.57 28.06
N GLU A 174 -17.65 -5.87 27.77
CA GLU A 174 -17.05 -6.43 26.56
C GLU A 174 -17.83 -6.05 25.30
N THR A 175 -19.16 -6.12 25.35
CA THR A 175 -20.03 -5.62 24.28
C THR A 175 -19.83 -4.12 24.04
N GLN A 176 -19.78 -3.32 25.10
CA GLN A 176 -19.61 -1.87 24.96
C GLN A 176 -18.23 -1.50 24.42
N ARG A 177 -17.19 -2.28 24.76
CA ARG A 177 -15.83 -2.11 24.24
C ARG A 177 -15.77 -2.37 22.72
N ALA A 178 -16.40 -3.45 22.27
CA ALA A 178 -16.54 -3.78 20.85
C ALA A 178 -17.23 -2.65 20.07
N ILE A 179 -18.39 -2.19 20.55
CA ILE A 179 -19.15 -1.10 19.94
C ILE A 179 -18.33 0.20 19.89
N ALA A 180 -17.58 0.53 20.95
CA ALA A 180 -16.76 1.73 20.98
C ALA A 180 -15.62 1.65 19.94
N ALA A 181 -14.92 0.53 19.87
CA ALA A 181 -13.85 0.32 18.88
C ALA A 181 -14.38 0.30 17.44
N ALA A 182 -15.57 -0.25 17.22
CA ALA A 182 -16.25 -0.24 15.94
C ALA A 182 -16.58 1.19 15.48
N LYS A 183 -17.17 2.01 16.36
CA LYS A 183 -17.48 3.43 16.07
C LYS A 183 -16.22 4.23 15.78
N GLU A 184 -15.17 4.07 16.59
CA GLU A 184 -13.87 4.73 16.37
C GLU A 184 -13.28 4.36 15.00
N THR A 185 -13.34 3.09 14.61
CA THR A 185 -12.87 2.61 13.30
C THR A 185 -13.64 3.25 12.16
N LEU A 186 -14.98 3.31 12.28
CA LEU A 186 -15.86 3.91 11.27
C LEU A 186 -15.59 5.40 11.11
N ASP A 187 -15.58 6.14 12.23
CA ASP A 187 -15.41 7.60 12.25
C ASP A 187 -14.05 8.01 11.66
N LEU A 188 -12.99 7.31 12.05
CA LEU A 188 -11.64 7.60 11.55
C LEU A 188 -11.51 7.28 10.05
N SER A 189 -12.04 6.14 9.62
CA SER A 189 -11.98 5.74 8.20
C SER A 189 -12.80 6.67 7.32
N LEU A 190 -14.00 7.06 7.74
CA LEU A 190 -14.83 8.04 7.01
C LEU A 190 -14.16 9.40 6.90
N SER A 191 -13.44 9.84 7.96
CA SER A 191 -12.66 11.08 7.92
C SER A 191 -11.54 11.07 6.86
N LEU A 192 -11.01 9.90 6.53
CA LEU A 192 -10.08 9.71 5.43
C LEU A 192 -10.79 9.66 4.07
N LEU A 193 -11.90 8.91 3.99
CA LEU A 193 -12.64 8.67 2.74
C LEU A 193 -13.37 9.91 2.21
N LEU A 194 -13.89 10.78 3.09
CA LEU A 194 -14.72 11.94 2.76
C LEU A 194 -13.91 13.22 2.46
N ARG A 195 -12.60 13.09 2.17
CA ARG A 195 -11.75 14.25 1.89
C ARG A 195 -11.97 14.78 0.49
N GLU A 196 -12.47 16.01 0.41
CA GLU A 196 -12.65 16.71 -0.87
C GLU A 196 -11.41 17.53 -1.27
N GLU A 197 -10.85 18.33 -0.36
CA GLU A 197 -9.76 19.26 -0.68
C GLU A 197 -8.41 18.58 -0.91
N ASN A 198 -8.13 17.52 -0.14
CA ASN A 198 -6.89 16.75 -0.23
C ASN A 198 -7.20 15.26 -0.22
N PRO A 199 -7.66 14.70 -1.35
CA PRO A 199 -8.01 13.29 -1.39
C PRO A 199 -6.75 12.43 -1.28
N TRP A 200 -6.90 11.29 -0.60
CA TRP A 200 -5.80 10.42 -0.22
C TRP A 200 -5.03 9.89 -1.44
N MET A 201 -3.71 10.08 -1.43
CA MET A 201 -2.78 9.58 -2.45
C MET A 201 -3.08 10.04 -3.88
N ILE A 202 -3.72 11.20 -4.04
CA ILE A 202 -3.84 11.88 -5.34
C ILE A 202 -2.55 12.63 -5.66
N PHE A 203 -2.09 12.45 -6.90
CA PHE A 203 -0.90 13.08 -7.41
C PHE A 203 -1.26 14.12 -8.48
N MET A 204 -0.65 15.31 -8.39
CA MET A 204 -1.07 16.45 -9.20
C MET A 204 -0.46 16.45 -10.60
N GLU A 205 0.81 16.07 -10.78
CA GLU A 205 1.45 15.85 -12.11
C GLU A 205 2.91 15.38 -11.95
N GLU A 206 3.36 14.41 -12.74
CA GLU A 206 4.78 14.04 -12.83
C GLU A 206 5.41 14.86 -13.97
N HIS A 207 6.46 15.64 -13.69
CA HIS A 207 7.16 16.38 -14.74
C HIS A 207 7.96 15.40 -15.62
N VAL A 208 7.34 14.99 -16.72
CA VAL A 208 8.01 14.23 -17.77
C VAL A 208 8.79 15.21 -18.65
N ASN A 209 10.09 14.98 -18.83
CA ASN A 209 10.88 15.73 -19.81
C ASN A 209 10.26 15.56 -21.19
N GLU A 210 10.01 16.68 -21.90
CA GLU A 210 9.46 16.73 -23.26
C GLU A 210 10.45 16.12 -24.29
N SER A 211 10.61 14.81 -24.26
CA SER A 211 11.31 14.01 -25.25
C SER A 211 10.34 13.67 -26.39
N MET A 212 10.80 13.73 -27.64
CA MET A 212 10.01 13.34 -28.82
C MET A 212 9.97 11.82 -29.06
N GLU A 213 10.64 11.03 -28.22
CA GLU A 213 10.68 9.56 -28.36
C GLU A 213 9.54 8.87 -27.59
N PRO A 214 9.08 7.69 -28.06
CA PRO A 214 8.07 6.91 -27.34
C PRO A 214 8.58 6.52 -25.96
N LEU A 215 7.91 7.04 -24.94
CA LEU A 215 8.19 6.77 -23.54
C LEU A 215 7.56 5.43 -23.12
N PHE A 216 8.34 4.56 -22.48
CA PHE A 216 7.83 3.33 -21.90
C PHE A 216 7.76 3.44 -20.39
N LEU A 217 6.86 2.68 -19.78
CA LEU A 217 6.77 2.48 -18.35
C LEU A 217 7.25 1.08 -18.01
N GLU A 218 7.98 0.95 -16.92
CA GLU A 218 8.48 -0.32 -16.44
C GLU A 218 8.21 -0.45 -14.94
N LEU A 219 7.58 -1.55 -14.53
CA LEU A 219 7.28 -1.87 -13.13
C LEU A 219 7.92 -3.19 -12.76
N HIS A 220 8.63 -3.20 -11.63
CA HIS A 220 9.29 -4.36 -11.06
C HIS A 220 8.69 -4.66 -9.69
N ALA A 221 8.30 -5.90 -9.48
CA ALA A 221 7.80 -6.38 -8.20
C ALA A 221 8.49 -7.67 -7.80
N THR A 222 8.99 -7.73 -6.56
CA THR A 222 9.42 -8.98 -5.93
C THR A 222 8.30 -9.45 -5.02
N ALA A 223 7.75 -10.63 -5.27
CA ALA A 223 6.60 -11.13 -4.52
C ALA A 223 6.74 -12.61 -4.16
N MET A 224 6.00 -13.05 -3.15
CA MET A 224 5.73 -14.47 -2.94
C MET A 224 4.31 -14.81 -3.37
N LEU A 225 4.10 -16.06 -3.77
CA LEU A 225 2.77 -16.57 -4.07
C LEU A 225 2.16 -17.21 -2.83
N ARG A 226 0.90 -16.90 -2.57
CA ARG A 226 0.19 -17.35 -1.36
C ARG A 226 -1.12 -17.99 -1.73
N LEU A 227 -1.33 -19.20 -1.23
CA LEU A 227 -2.59 -19.92 -1.39
C LEU A 227 -3.70 -19.25 -0.58
N PRO A 228 -4.99 -19.47 -0.93
CA PRO A 228 -6.11 -19.04 -0.11
C PRO A 228 -6.06 -19.53 1.35
N SER A 229 -5.36 -20.65 1.60
CA SER A 229 -5.11 -21.18 2.94
C SER A 229 -4.17 -20.32 3.79
N GLY A 230 -3.47 -19.36 3.19
CA GLY A 230 -2.37 -18.63 3.83
C GLY A 230 -1.05 -19.41 3.83
N GLU A 231 -0.92 -20.47 3.05
CA GLU A 231 0.36 -21.18 2.86
C GLU A 231 1.11 -20.61 1.65
N SER A 232 2.45 -20.65 1.69
CA SER A 232 3.27 -20.19 0.56
C SER A 232 3.28 -21.23 -0.55
N MET A 233 3.05 -20.79 -1.78
CA MET A 233 3.23 -21.60 -2.98
C MET A 233 4.68 -21.45 -3.46
N CYS A 234 5.43 -22.55 -3.44
CA CYS A 234 6.78 -22.57 -3.98
C CYS A 234 6.73 -22.35 -5.51
N PRO A 235 7.46 -21.37 -6.07
CA PRO A 235 7.46 -21.12 -7.48
C PRO A 235 8.33 -22.15 -8.22
N ASP A 236 7.85 -22.60 -9.38
CA ASP A 236 8.63 -23.35 -10.37
C ASP A 236 8.46 -22.75 -11.76
N ALA A 237 9.17 -23.28 -12.76
CA ALA A 237 9.09 -22.78 -14.13
C ALA A 237 7.68 -22.84 -14.73
N THR A 238 6.87 -23.84 -14.33
CA THR A 238 5.48 -24.00 -14.77
C THR A 238 4.59 -22.94 -14.12
N VAL A 239 4.74 -22.73 -12.81
CA VAL A 239 4.04 -21.68 -12.05
C VAL A 239 4.37 -20.30 -12.60
N CYS A 240 5.65 -19.99 -12.84
CA CYS A 240 6.06 -18.72 -13.44
C CYS A 240 5.46 -18.52 -14.85
N ALA A 241 5.46 -19.56 -15.70
CA ALA A 241 4.87 -19.47 -17.03
C ALA A 241 3.33 -19.27 -16.98
N ALA A 242 2.65 -19.97 -16.06
CA ALA A 242 1.21 -19.81 -15.86
C ALA A 242 0.87 -18.42 -15.32
N LEU A 243 1.61 -17.91 -14.35
CA LEU A 243 1.44 -16.57 -13.80
C LEU A 243 1.69 -15.50 -14.86
N MET A 244 2.77 -15.62 -15.64
CA MET A 244 3.06 -14.73 -16.75
C MET A 244 1.90 -14.69 -17.76
N SER A 245 1.37 -15.85 -18.15
CA SER A 245 0.21 -15.93 -19.05
C SER A 245 -1.06 -15.33 -18.44
N ALA A 246 -1.25 -15.48 -17.13
CA ALA A 246 -2.43 -14.97 -16.44
C ALA A 246 -2.39 -13.44 -16.28
N LEU A 247 -1.23 -12.88 -15.92
CA LEU A 247 -0.98 -11.42 -15.90
C LEU A 247 -1.15 -10.82 -17.30
N TYR A 248 -0.66 -11.48 -18.34
CA TYR A 248 -0.86 -11.04 -19.72
C TYR A 248 -2.34 -11.05 -20.12
N SER A 249 -3.11 -12.03 -19.62
CA SER A 249 -4.53 -12.19 -19.93
C SER A 249 -5.45 -11.34 -19.04
N SER A 250 -4.91 -10.52 -18.13
CA SER A 250 -5.72 -9.60 -17.31
C SER A 250 -6.18 -8.37 -18.09
N VAL A 251 -5.70 -8.21 -19.33
CA VAL A 251 -6.04 -7.13 -20.26
C VAL A 251 -6.43 -7.74 -21.61
N THR A 252 -7.09 -6.96 -22.47
CA THR A 252 -7.53 -7.47 -23.78
C THR A 252 -6.37 -7.55 -24.77
N GLU A 253 -6.49 -8.40 -25.80
CA GLU A 253 -5.46 -8.55 -26.83
C GLU A 253 -5.17 -7.23 -27.55
N GLU A 254 -6.20 -6.39 -27.76
CA GLU A 254 -6.03 -5.06 -28.36
C GLU A 254 -5.12 -4.19 -27.49
N VAL A 255 -5.38 -4.12 -26.17
CA VAL A 255 -4.56 -3.34 -25.24
C VAL A 255 -3.12 -3.84 -25.26
N VAL A 256 -2.89 -5.16 -25.29
CA VAL A 256 -1.52 -5.68 -25.34
C VAL A 256 -0.79 -5.24 -26.60
N LEU A 257 -1.44 -5.33 -27.76
CA LEU A 257 -0.83 -4.95 -29.03
C LEU A 257 -0.56 -3.45 -29.11
N GLU A 258 -1.56 -2.62 -28.76
CA GLU A 258 -1.47 -1.16 -28.82
C GLU A 258 -0.46 -0.61 -27.82
N ARG A 259 -0.45 -1.15 -26.61
CA ARG A 259 0.43 -0.72 -25.51
C ARG A 259 1.75 -1.47 -25.49
N GLN A 260 1.98 -2.40 -26.43
CA GLN A 260 3.17 -3.25 -26.48
C GLN A 260 3.51 -3.90 -25.13
N LEU A 261 2.49 -4.38 -24.41
CA LEU A 261 2.66 -4.91 -23.06
C LEU A 261 3.57 -6.14 -23.08
N LYS A 262 4.62 -6.09 -22.27
CA LYS A 262 5.53 -7.20 -21.99
C LYS A 262 5.39 -7.58 -20.52
N VAL A 263 5.32 -8.88 -20.28
CA VAL A 263 5.24 -9.47 -18.94
C VAL A 263 6.35 -10.50 -18.85
N ASN A 264 7.17 -10.42 -17.81
CA ASN A 264 8.16 -11.42 -17.49
C ASN A 264 8.01 -11.83 -16.03
N VAL A 265 8.06 -13.13 -15.77
CA VAL A 265 8.01 -13.70 -14.44
C VAL A 265 9.13 -14.73 -14.32
N SER A 266 9.97 -14.57 -13.30
CA SER A 266 11.06 -15.50 -13.02
C SER A 266 11.20 -15.76 -11.53
N ILE A 267 11.72 -16.92 -11.16
CA ILE A 267 12.11 -17.20 -9.77
C ILE A 267 13.25 -16.25 -9.40
N SER A 268 13.19 -15.64 -8.21
CA SER A 268 14.25 -14.76 -7.75
C SER A 268 15.55 -15.53 -7.59
N SER A 269 16.65 -14.95 -8.07
CA SER A 269 17.99 -15.51 -7.90
C SER A 269 18.49 -15.42 -6.45
N ARG A 270 17.81 -14.62 -5.62
CA ARG A 270 18.19 -14.36 -4.22
C ARG A 270 17.40 -15.22 -3.26
N ASP A 271 16.15 -15.49 -3.57
CA ASP A 271 15.24 -16.28 -2.74
C ASP A 271 14.38 -17.20 -3.62
N SER A 272 14.52 -18.51 -3.41
CA SER A 272 13.81 -19.51 -4.20
C SER A 272 12.30 -19.55 -3.97
N TYR A 273 11.79 -18.91 -2.92
CA TYR A 273 10.35 -18.78 -2.67
C TYR A 273 9.75 -17.50 -3.26
N SER A 274 10.59 -16.56 -3.67
CA SER A 274 10.17 -15.30 -4.29
C SER A 274 10.20 -15.38 -5.81
N ILE A 275 9.31 -14.64 -6.43
CA ILE A 275 9.28 -14.36 -7.87
C ILE A 275 9.62 -12.90 -8.12
N GLU A 276 10.24 -12.63 -9.26
CA GLU A 276 10.42 -11.31 -9.84
C GLU A 276 9.45 -11.16 -11.00
N VAL A 277 8.63 -10.13 -10.94
CA VAL A 277 7.67 -9.75 -11.98
C VAL A 277 8.11 -8.43 -12.60
N VAL A 278 8.35 -8.43 -13.90
CA VAL A 278 8.72 -7.23 -14.67
C VAL A 278 7.66 -7.00 -15.73
N LEU A 279 6.99 -5.85 -15.65
CA LEU A 279 6.01 -5.41 -16.63
C LEU A 279 6.55 -4.19 -17.37
N ARG A 280 6.35 -4.13 -18.68
CA ARG A 280 6.70 -2.96 -19.49
C ARG A 280 5.63 -2.65 -20.53
N CYS A 281 5.23 -1.39 -20.67
CA CYS A 281 4.30 -0.96 -21.71
C CYS A 281 4.66 0.41 -22.27
N LEU A 282 4.16 0.73 -23.47
CA LEU A 282 4.19 2.07 -24.02
C LEU A 282 3.32 2.98 -23.17
N ALA A 283 3.82 4.13 -22.75
CA ALA A 283 3.10 5.10 -21.94
C ALA A 283 2.08 5.88 -22.80
N VAL A 284 0.92 6.20 -22.24
CA VAL A 284 -0.04 7.14 -22.85
C VAL A 284 -0.56 8.12 -21.80
N GLU A 285 -1.32 9.11 -22.23
CA GLU A 285 -1.99 10.05 -21.32
C GLU A 285 -2.86 9.30 -20.29
N GLY A 286 -2.68 9.64 -19.01
CA GLY A 286 -3.33 8.98 -17.88
C GLY A 286 -2.47 7.96 -17.13
N ASP A 287 -1.32 7.52 -17.68
CA ASP A 287 -0.39 6.62 -16.97
C ASP A 287 0.72 7.39 -16.20
N GLY A 288 0.38 8.51 -15.58
CA GLY A 288 1.38 9.42 -15.00
C GLY A 288 1.91 10.46 -16.00
N ILE A 289 1.31 10.52 -17.19
CA ILE A 289 1.53 11.58 -18.20
C ILE A 289 0.24 12.36 -18.44
N GLY A 290 0.31 13.69 -18.50
CA GLY A 290 -0.85 14.55 -18.75
C GLY A 290 -1.86 14.54 -17.62
N SER A 291 -3.16 14.72 -17.91
CA SER A 291 -4.18 14.79 -16.85
C SER A 291 -4.43 13.42 -16.21
N HIS A 292 -4.25 13.30 -14.90
CA HIS A 292 -4.48 12.05 -14.15
C HIS A 292 -5.86 12.02 -13.49
N ILE A 293 -6.92 11.84 -14.27
CA ILE A 293 -8.29 11.91 -13.73
C ILE A 293 -8.56 10.81 -12.70
N LEU A 294 -8.01 9.60 -12.88
CA LEU A 294 -8.33 8.44 -12.04
C LEU A 294 -7.35 8.15 -10.89
N ASN A 295 -6.07 8.52 -11.03
CA ASN A 295 -5.02 8.26 -10.01
C ASN A 295 -4.98 6.77 -9.57
N ASP A 296 -5.06 5.87 -10.55
CA ASP A 296 -5.33 4.44 -10.34
C ASP A 296 -4.15 3.53 -10.74
N GLY A 297 -3.01 4.16 -11.05
CA GLY A 297 -1.74 3.51 -11.39
C GLY A 297 -1.67 3.04 -12.84
N GLY A 298 -2.70 3.35 -13.65
CA GLY A 298 -2.73 3.04 -15.06
C GLY A 298 -2.70 1.54 -15.35
N LEU A 299 -2.21 1.20 -16.54
CA LEU A 299 -2.20 -0.19 -17.03
C LEU A 299 -1.37 -1.12 -16.14
N LEU A 300 -0.13 -0.72 -15.81
CA LEU A 300 0.78 -1.57 -15.03
C LEU A 300 0.27 -1.78 -13.61
N GLY A 301 -0.26 -0.72 -12.96
CA GLY A 301 -0.90 -0.83 -11.66
C GLY A 301 -2.09 -1.78 -11.67
N ALA A 302 -2.95 -1.73 -12.71
CA ALA A 302 -4.10 -2.62 -12.83
C ALA A 302 -3.69 -4.11 -12.97
N VAL A 303 -2.69 -4.41 -13.81
CA VAL A 303 -2.20 -5.79 -14.02
C VAL A 303 -1.63 -6.38 -12.72
N VAL A 304 -0.81 -5.60 -12.00
CA VAL A 304 -0.24 -6.04 -10.72
C VAL A 304 -1.33 -6.20 -9.65
N ALA A 305 -2.29 -5.28 -9.61
CA ALA A 305 -3.39 -5.35 -8.66
C ALA A 305 -4.22 -6.64 -8.81
N ALA A 306 -4.43 -7.13 -10.04
CA ALA A 306 -5.12 -8.40 -10.26
C ALA A 306 -4.38 -9.60 -9.64
N GLY A 307 -3.04 -9.63 -9.77
CA GLY A 307 -2.21 -10.64 -9.11
C GLY A 307 -2.17 -10.48 -7.60
N PHE A 308 -2.06 -9.25 -7.12
CA PHE A 308 -2.09 -8.91 -5.71
C PHE A 308 -3.40 -9.36 -5.03
N LYS A 309 -4.55 -9.09 -5.66
CA LYS A 309 -5.88 -9.44 -5.13
C LYS A 309 -6.24 -10.92 -5.31
N GLY A 310 -5.44 -11.68 -6.05
CA GLY A 310 -5.70 -13.10 -6.34
C GLY A 310 -6.83 -13.35 -7.34
N GLU A 311 -7.03 -12.38 -8.24
CA GLU A 311 -8.16 -12.29 -9.18
C GLU A 311 -7.76 -12.63 -10.62
N LEU A 312 -6.64 -13.33 -10.79
CA LEU A 312 -6.14 -13.74 -12.10
C LEU A 312 -6.97 -14.90 -12.67
N ALA A 313 -7.87 -14.61 -13.60
CA ALA A 313 -8.85 -15.57 -14.17
C ALA A 313 -8.25 -16.85 -14.77
N ARG A 314 -6.99 -16.82 -15.24
CA ARG A 314 -6.28 -17.97 -15.84
C ARG A 314 -5.18 -18.54 -14.96
N PHE A 315 -5.20 -18.22 -13.68
CA PHE A 315 -4.30 -18.77 -12.67
C PHE A 315 -5.09 -19.59 -11.66
N GLN A 316 -4.41 -20.08 -10.61
CA GLN A 316 -5.08 -20.74 -9.52
C GLN A 316 -5.91 -19.73 -8.71
N ALA A 317 -7.20 -20.04 -8.53
CA ALA A 317 -8.15 -19.14 -7.89
C ALA A 317 -7.73 -18.78 -6.45
N GLY A 318 -7.79 -17.48 -6.15
CA GLY A 318 -7.46 -16.92 -4.84
C GLY A 318 -5.98 -16.98 -4.47
N VAL A 319 -5.08 -17.34 -5.40
CA VAL A 319 -3.63 -17.23 -5.16
C VAL A 319 -3.21 -15.78 -5.31
N THR A 320 -2.72 -15.19 -4.23
CA THR A 320 -2.30 -13.78 -4.19
C THR A 320 -0.79 -13.63 -4.37
N MET A 321 -0.38 -12.46 -4.87
CA MET A 321 1.01 -12.01 -4.87
C MET A 321 1.25 -11.10 -3.65
N GLU A 322 1.95 -11.59 -2.63
CA GLU A 322 2.41 -10.75 -1.52
C GLU A 322 3.67 -9.98 -1.95
N ILE A 323 3.50 -8.70 -2.29
CA ILE A 323 4.55 -7.86 -2.86
C ILE A 323 5.46 -7.36 -1.75
N SER A 324 6.70 -7.85 -1.74
CA SER A 324 7.72 -7.47 -0.76
C SER A 324 8.57 -6.28 -1.19
N ARG A 325 8.67 -6.03 -2.50
CA ARG A 325 9.39 -4.91 -3.09
C ARG A 325 8.67 -4.44 -4.35
N LEU A 326 8.57 -3.13 -4.53
CA LEU A 326 7.94 -2.51 -5.69
C LEU A 326 8.74 -1.31 -6.17
N ASP A 327 9.05 -1.27 -7.45
CA ASP A 327 9.69 -0.14 -8.10
C ASP A 327 9.06 0.13 -9.47
N ALA A 328 9.00 1.39 -9.88
CA ALA A 328 8.45 1.80 -11.17
C ALA A 328 9.26 2.94 -11.78
N TRP A 329 9.46 2.89 -13.09
CA TRP A 329 10.29 3.83 -13.84
C TRP A 329 9.70 4.15 -15.21
N PHE A 330 10.07 5.32 -15.70
CA PHE A 330 10.12 5.59 -17.12
C PHE A 330 11.32 4.87 -17.72
N SER A 331 11.15 4.32 -18.92
CA SER A 331 12.20 3.65 -19.68
C SER A 331 12.19 4.12 -21.12
N SER A 332 13.37 4.24 -21.71
CA SER A 332 13.52 4.56 -23.13
C SER A 332 13.25 3.33 -23.99
N ASN A 333 13.27 3.48 -25.31
CA ASN A 333 13.01 2.37 -26.24
C ASN A 333 14.05 1.23 -26.11
N ASP A 334 15.30 1.55 -25.77
CA ASP A 334 16.38 0.55 -25.61
C ASP A 334 16.33 -0.21 -24.27
N GLY A 335 15.43 0.18 -23.36
CA GLY A 335 15.24 -0.43 -22.04
C GLY A 335 16.11 0.18 -20.95
N SER A 336 16.82 1.29 -21.22
CA SER A 336 17.45 2.08 -20.16
C SER A 336 16.39 2.76 -19.29
N LEU A 337 16.56 2.63 -17.97
CA LEU A 337 15.70 3.28 -16.98
C LEU A 337 16.09 4.76 -16.87
N GLU A 338 15.10 5.63 -16.89
CA GLU A 338 15.27 7.07 -16.81
C GLU A 338 14.93 7.58 -15.40
N GLY A 339 13.72 8.11 -15.21
CA GLY A 339 13.22 8.61 -13.94
C GLY A 339 12.23 7.66 -13.25
N PRO A 340 11.95 7.85 -11.95
CA PRO A 340 10.90 7.09 -11.26
C PRO A 340 9.51 7.45 -11.82
N ALA A 341 8.66 6.45 -11.98
CA ALA A 341 7.24 6.61 -12.34
C ALA A 341 6.37 6.36 -11.11
N THR A 342 6.40 7.29 -10.15
CA THR A 342 5.79 7.11 -8.82
C THR A 342 4.27 7.06 -8.89
N TYR A 343 3.66 7.66 -9.93
CA TYR A 343 2.24 7.52 -10.24
C TYR A 343 1.76 6.06 -10.22
N ILE A 344 2.54 5.16 -10.81
CA ILE A 344 2.16 3.74 -10.92
C ILE A 344 2.10 3.10 -9.53
N ALA A 345 3.13 3.31 -8.71
CA ALA A 345 3.21 2.72 -7.38
C ALA A 345 2.16 3.30 -6.43
N ARG A 346 1.96 4.63 -6.44
CA ARG A 346 0.92 5.31 -5.64
C ARG A 346 -0.48 4.86 -6.05
N GLY A 347 -0.76 4.82 -7.35
CA GLY A 347 -2.04 4.41 -7.88
C GLY A 347 -2.33 2.92 -7.66
N LEU A 348 -1.32 2.04 -7.72
CA LEU A 348 -1.45 0.65 -7.29
C LEU A 348 -1.86 0.57 -5.81
N CYS A 349 -1.17 1.29 -4.93
CA CYS A 349 -1.56 1.36 -3.52
C CYS A 349 -3.00 1.87 -3.38
N ARG A 350 -3.42 2.89 -4.14
CA ARG A 350 -4.79 3.38 -4.13
C ARG A 350 -5.81 2.34 -4.58
N ARG A 351 -5.53 1.63 -5.67
CA ARG A 351 -6.37 0.54 -6.19
C ARG A 351 -6.48 -0.63 -5.23
N CYS A 352 -5.49 -0.84 -4.36
CA CYS A 352 -5.49 -1.93 -3.38
C CYS A 352 -6.08 -1.48 -2.03
N CYS A 353 -5.49 -0.46 -1.41
CA CYS A 353 -5.78 0.02 -0.06
C CYS A 353 -7.17 0.65 0.07
N PHE A 354 -7.59 1.46 -0.91
CA PHE A 354 -8.78 2.27 -0.76
C PHE A 354 -10.08 1.44 -0.78
N PRO A 355 -10.29 0.49 -1.72
CA PRO A 355 -11.43 -0.42 -1.65
C PRO A 355 -11.47 -1.24 -0.36
N GLU A 356 -10.31 -1.64 0.15
CA GLU A 356 -10.21 -2.44 1.37
C GLU A 356 -10.61 -1.66 2.63
N ILE A 357 -10.28 -0.37 2.74
CA ILE A 357 -10.80 0.48 3.83
C ILE A 357 -12.33 0.49 3.79
N ILE A 358 -12.92 0.68 2.61
CA ILE A 358 -14.38 0.70 2.46
C ILE A 358 -15.00 -0.64 2.84
N LEU A 359 -14.43 -1.77 2.38
CA LEU A 359 -14.92 -3.10 2.74
C LEU A 359 -14.83 -3.37 4.24
N ARG A 360 -13.77 -2.89 4.90
CA ARG A 360 -13.64 -2.94 6.36
C ARG A 360 -14.69 -2.09 7.05
N CYS A 361 -14.98 -0.88 6.56
CA CYS A 361 -16.08 -0.07 7.09
C CYS A 361 -17.41 -0.81 6.95
N MET A 362 -17.71 -1.39 5.78
CA MET A 362 -18.93 -2.17 5.58
C MET A 362 -19.04 -3.34 6.56
N GLN A 363 -17.95 -4.06 6.79
CA GLN A 363 -17.89 -5.15 7.77
C GLN A 363 -18.19 -4.66 9.20
N VAL A 364 -17.58 -3.53 9.60
CA VAL A 364 -17.83 -2.93 10.93
C VAL A 364 -19.27 -2.42 11.03
N SER A 365 -19.84 -1.86 9.96
CA SER A 365 -21.23 -1.41 9.92
C SER A 365 -22.22 -2.55 10.15
N VAL A 366 -21.96 -3.74 9.60
CA VAL A 366 -22.76 -4.95 9.87
C VAL A 366 -22.73 -5.30 11.36
N SER A 367 -21.53 -5.45 11.95
CA SER A 367 -21.36 -5.78 13.38
C SER A 367 -22.04 -4.77 14.31
N LEU A 368 -22.01 -3.48 13.95
CA LEU A 368 -22.71 -2.43 14.69
C LEU A 368 -24.23 -2.59 14.66
N VAL A 369 -24.83 -2.93 13.51
CA VAL A 369 -26.28 -3.19 13.44
C VAL A 369 -26.67 -4.44 14.21
N GLU A 370 -25.89 -5.52 14.11
CA GLU A 370 -26.10 -6.75 14.91
C GLU A 370 -26.09 -6.46 16.41
N SER A 371 -25.27 -5.50 16.82
CA SER A 371 -25.18 -5.01 18.21
C SER A 371 -26.24 -3.94 18.55
N ASN A 372 -27.30 -3.79 17.76
CA ASN A 372 -28.37 -2.80 17.92
C ASN A 372 -27.89 -1.33 17.89
N ASN A 373 -26.76 -1.06 17.24
CA ASN A 373 -26.14 0.25 17.12
C ASN A 373 -26.05 0.68 15.65
N THR A 374 -27.19 0.90 15.01
CA THR A 374 -27.23 1.28 13.58
C THR A 374 -26.40 2.55 13.30
N PRO A 375 -25.37 2.49 12.44
CA PRO A 375 -24.57 3.66 12.08
C PRO A 375 -25.30 4.53 11.04
N ASP A 376 -25.29 5.84 11.26
CA ASP A 376 -25.89 6.82 10.33
C ASP A 376 -25.06 7.01 9.04
N SER A 377 -23.80 6.59 9.05
CA SER A 377 -22.84 6.80 7.97
C SER A 377 -22.83 5.70 6.90
N HIS A 378 -23.61 4.63 7.08
CA HIS A 378 -23.63 3.50 6.14
C HIS A 378 -24.02 3.93 4.71
N ASP A 379 -25.05 4.75 4.57
CA ASP A 379 -25.52 5.24 3.27
C ASP A 379 -24.44 6.10 2.57
N GLN A 380 -23.58 6.79 3.34
CA GLN A 380 -22.47 7.57 2.80
C GLN A 380 -21.41 6.68 2.14
N LEU A 381 -21.17 5.47 2.65
CA LEU A 381 -20.24 4.51 2.03
C LEU A 381 -20.77 4.05 0.66
N VAL A 382 -22.07 3.82 0.56
CA VAL A 382 -22.74 3.45 -0.71
C VAL A 382 -22.68 4.61 -1.71
N GLU A 383 -22.95 5.83 -1.26
CA GLU A 383 -22.84 7.04 -2.09
C GLU A 383 -21.41 7.26 -2.58
N LEU A 384 -20.40 7.12 -1.70
CA LEU A 384 -18.99 7.24 -2.05
C LEU A 384 -18.55 6.30 -3.15
N VAL A 385 -18.99 5.03 -3.11
CA VAL A 385 -18.63 4.03 -4.13
C VAL A 385 -19.41 4.26 -5.42
N SER A 386 -20.68 4.65 -5.34
CA SER A 386 -21.56 4.78 -6.52
C SER A 386 -21.45 6.14 -7.24
N SER A 387 -20.89 7.16 -6.58
CA SER A 387 -20.73 8.50 -7.14
C SER A 387 -19.75 8.51 -8.31
N SER A 388 -20.18 9.09 -9.43
CA SER A 388 -19.31 9.36 -10.57
C SER A 388 -18.29 10.46 -10.29
N GLU A 389 -18.54 11.32 -9.30
CA GLU A 389 -17.66 12.44 -8.95
C GLU A 389 -16.42 11.98 -8.18
N THR A 390 -16.57 10.99 -7.30
CA THR A 390 -15.45 10.42 -6.54
C THR A 390 -14.60 9.48 -7.39
N GLY A 391 -15.22 8.81 -8.38
CA GLY A 391 -14.57 7.84 -9.26
C GLY A 391 -14.11 6.56 -8.55
N PHE A 392 -14.50 6.34 -7.28
CA PHE A 392 -14.00 5.23 -6.46
C PHE A 392 -14.36 3.87 -7.02
N ILE A 393 -15.50 3.75 -7.72
CA ILE A 393 -15.90 2.51 -8.39
C ILE A 393 -14.81 1.94 -9.32
N HIS A 394 -13.97 2.81 -9.91
CA HIS A 394 -12.90 2.40 -10.82
C HIS A 394 -11.69 1.77 -10.11
N LEU A 395 -11.59 1.93 -8.79
CA LEU A 395 -10.54 1.32 -7.96
C LEU A 395 -10.89 -0.12 -7.56
N PHE A 396 -12.19 -0.44 -7.49
CA PHE A 396 -12.65 -1.76 -7.11
C PHE A 396 -12.46 -2.76 -8.24
N SER A 397 -12.12 -3.99 -7.87
CA SER A 397 -12.30 -5.12 -8.77
C SER A 397 -13.76 -5.59 -8.78
N GLN A 398 -14.09 -6.44 -9.76
CA GLN A 398 -15.41 -7.06 -9.79
C GLN A 398 -15.69 -7.90 -8.54
N GLN A 399 -14.70 -8.63 -8.03
CA GLN A 399 -14.86 -9.46 -6.84
C GLN A 399 -15.04 -8.60 -5.58
N GLN A 400 -14.30 -7.50 -5.44
CA GLN A 400 -14.50 -6.56 -4.34
C GLN A 400 -15.87 -5.87 -4.41
N LEU A 401 -16.39 -5.55 -5.59
CA LEU A 401 -17.76 -5.04 -5.74
C LEU A 401 -18.81 -6.07 -5.33
N GLN A 402 -18.58 -7.35 -5.66
CA GLN A 402 -19.47 -8.43 -5.20
C GLN A 402 -19.45 -8.54 -3.68
N GLU A 403 -18.27 -8.51 -3.07
CA GLU A 403 -18.13 -8.52 -1.60
C GLU A 403 -18.80 -7.31 -0.96
N PHE A 404 -18.62 -6.11 -1.51
CA PHE A 404 -19.29 -4.89 -1.07
C PHE A 404 -20.82 -5.05 -1.06
N LEU A 405 -21.39 -5.61 -2.14
CA LEU A 405 -22.83 -5.87 -2.24
C LEU A 405 -23.31 -6.95 -1.26
N LEU A 406 -22.46 -7.91 -0.90
CA LEU A 406 -22.79 -8.91 0.11
C LEU A 406 -22.88 -8.27 1.50
N PHE A 407 -21.96 -7.40 1.88
CA PHE A 407 -22.05 -6.65 3.13
C PHE A 407 -23.26 -5.71 3.16
N GLU A 408 -23.56 -5.02 2.06
CA GLU A 408 -24.78 -4.20 1.95
C GLU A 408 -26.05 -5.02 2.21
N ARG A 409 -26.12 -6.21 1.60
CA ARG A 409 -27.23 -7.13 1.80
C ARG A 409 -27.34 -7.58 3.25
N GLU A 410 -26.22 -7.94 3.88
CA GLU A 410 -26.17 -8.39 5.27
C GLU A 410 -26.62 -7.29 6.22
N TYR A 411 -26.06 -6.09 6.07
CA TYR A 411 -26.47 -4.89 6.82
C TYR A 411 -27.99 -4.66 6.73
N SER A 412 -28.53 -4.69 5.50
CA SER A 412 -29.96 -4.50 5.25
C SER A 412 -30.83 -5.56 5.95
N ILE A 413 -30.40 -6.82 5.96
CA ILE A 413 -31.11 -7.90 6.65
C ILE A 413 -31.11 -7.67 8.16
N CYS A 414 -29.94 -7.43 8.77
CA CYS A 414 -29.82 -7.17 10.21
C CYS A 414 -30.68 -5.97 10.63
N LYS A 415 -30.71 -4.91 9.81
CA LYS A 415 -31.53 -3.72 10.06
C LYS A 415 -33.03 -4.02 10.03
N MET A 416 -33.50 -4.85 9.09
CA MET A 416 -34.91 -5.26 9.03
C MET A 416 -35.29 -6.13 10.23
N GLU A 417 -34.45 -7.10 10.60
CA GLU A 417 -34.69 -7.96 11.77
C GLU A 417 -34.79 -7.15 13.07
N LEU A 418 -33.92 -6.14 13.23
CA LEU A 418 -33.98 -5.20 14.36
C LEU A 418 -35.30 -4.42 14.39
N GLN A 419 -35.76 -3.93 13.23
CA GLN A 419 -37.04 -3.21 13.13
C GLN A 419 -38.23 -4.11 13.46
N GLU A 420 -38.23 -5.37 13.03
CA GLU A 420 -39.28 -6.34 13.37
C GLU A 420 -39.31 -6.65 14.87
N GLN A 421 -38.15 -6.84 15.51
CA GLN A 421 -38.06 -7.05 16.96
C GLN A 421 -38.58 -5.86 17.76
N GLN A 422 -38.30 -4.63 17.30
CA GLN A 422 -38.80 -3.40 17.91
C GLN A 422 -40.33 -3.27 17.77
N GLN A 423 -40.90 -3.70 16.64
CA GLN A 423 -42.35 -3.70 16.42
C GLN A 423 -43.09 -4.79 17.22
N LEU A 424 -42.46 -5.94 17.46
CA LEU A 424 -43.05 -7.03 18.27
C LEU A 424 -42.98 -6.75 19.78
N SER A 425 -42.10 -5.85 20.21
CA SER A 425 -41.92 -5.45 21.61
C SER A 425 -42.69 -4.18 22.01
N SER A 426 -43.26 -3.45 21.04
CA SER A 426 -44.19 -2.32 21.22
C SER A 426 -45.64 -2.75 21.23
#